data_AF-A0A7W6BKF4-F1
#
_entry.id   AF-A0A7W6BKF4-F1
#
_cell.length_a   1.000
_cell.length_b   1.000
_cell.length_c   1.000
_cell.angle_alpha   90.00
_cell.angle_beta   90.00
_cell.angle_gamma   90.00
#
_symmetry.space_group_name_H-M   'P 1'
#
loop_
_entity.id
_entity.type
_entity.pdbx_description
1 polymer ?
#
loop_
_entity_poly.entity_id
_entity_poly.type
_entity_poly.pdbx_seq_one_letter_code
_entity_poly.pdbx_strand_id
1 'polypeptide(L)'
;MRHADLSPDGVWTIPAEDREKANASFLKLPPLAMDIIRAQPRHASSPFVFPGRFDDRPQNGFSKAKAQLDAAIAKKGGDAIPRWVIHDLRRTAKSLMARAGVPAHISERVLGHAIPGVEGIYDRHHYLEEKAAALRSLAKLVNGIVTKPTPPEKIPPAPRRRISTKKGDS
;
A
#
# COMPACT_ATOMS: atom_id res chain seq x y z
N MET A 1 11.10 8.05 -3.21
CA MET A 1 10.88 8.95 -2.05
C MET A 1 12.22 9.40 -1.53
N ARG A 2 12.55 10.67 -1.76
CA ARG A 2 13.70 11.33 -1.17
C ARG A 2 13.32 11.93 0.18
N HIS A 3 14.28 12.14 1.07
CA HIS A 3 14.03 12.85 2.32
C HIS A 3 13.54 14.29 2.08
N ALA A 4 14.00 14.95 1.02
CA ALA A 4 13.59 16.30 0.65
C ALA A 4 12.12 16.40 0.17
N ASP A 5 11.53 15.27 -0.27
CA ASP A 5 10.14 15.22 -0.74
C ASP A 5 9.12 15.17 0.41
N LEU A 6 9.59 15.05 1.66
CA LEU A 6 8.75 14.83 2.85
C LEU A 6 8.84 16.02 3.81
N SER A 7 7.70 16.64 4.10
CA SER A 7 7.63 17.72 5.08
C SER A 7 7.69 17.19 6.53
N PRO A 8 8.08 18.02 7.51
CA PRO A 8 8.09 17.63 8.92
C PRO A 8 6.72 17.18 9.46
N ASP A 9 5.63 17.72 8.92
CA ASP A 9 4.24 17.37 9.28
C ASP A 9 3.70 16.14 8.51
N GLY A 10 4.55 15.49 7.72
CA GLY A 10 4.28 14.19 7.09
C GLY A 10 3.60 14.27 5.73
N VAL A 11 3.59 15.43 5.08
CA VAL A 11 3.15 15.55 3.68
C VAL A 11 4.27 15.09 2.76
N TRP A 12 4.03 13.99 2.07
CA TRP A 12 4.88 13.52 0.99
C TRP A 12 4.41 14.09 -0.34
N THR A 13 5.28 14.86 -0.98
CA THR A 13 5.10 15.36 -2.34
C THR A 13 5.71 14.36 -3.30
N ILE A 14 4.91 13.84 -4.23
CA ILE A 14 5.38 12.95 -5.29
C ILE A 14 5.62 13.80 -6.54
N PRO A 15 6.89 14.00 -6.95
CA PRO A 15 7.23 14.79 -8.13
C PRO A 15 6.56 14.25 -9.39
N ALA A 16 6.19 15.16 -10.31
CA ALA A 16 5.61 14.79 -11.60
C ALA A 16 6.59 14.02 -12.51
N GLU A 17 7.89 14.34 -12.40
CA GLU A 17 9.00 13.67 -13.10
C GLU A 17 9.11 12.17 -12.79
N ASP A 18 8.66 11.75 -11.60
CA ASP A 18 8.70 10.35 -11.15
C ASP A 18 7.48 9.54 -11.63
N ARG A 19 6.60 10.13 -12.46
CA ARG A 19 5.34 9.52 -12.88
C ARG A 19 5.23 9.41 -14.40
N GLU A 20 4.60 8.34 -14.84
CA GLU A 20 4.14 8.16 -16.23
C GLU A 20 3.08 9.21 -16.65
N LYS A 21 2.53 9.97 -15.69
CA LYS A 21 1.57 11.07 -15.90
C LYS A 21 1.95 12.28 -15.05
N ALA A 22 2.08 13.45 -15.70
CA ALA A 22 2.69 14.68 -15.20
C ALA A 22 1.97 15.42 -14.03
N ASN A 23 1.06 14.77 -13.31
CA ASN A 23 0.36 15.38 -12.17
C ASN A 23 1.08 15.04 -10.86
N ALA A 24 1.72 16.04 -10.24
CA ALA A 24 2.22 15.96 -8.87
C ALA A 24 1.06 15.59 -7.93
N SER A 25 1.33 14.73 -6.95
CA SER A 25 0.32 14.35 -5.95
C SER A 25 0.91 14.38 -4.57
N PHE A 26 0.04 14.74 -3.63
CA PHE A 26 0.37 14.90 -2.23
C PHE A 26 -0.31 13.80 -1.43
N LEU A 27 0.41 13.21 -0.48
CA LEU A 27 -0.13 12.27 0.50
C LEU A 27 0.35 12.67 1.88
N LYS A 28 -0.57 12.91 2.81
CA LYS A 28 -0.21 13.07 4.22
C LYS A 28 -0.13 11.69 4.87
N LEU A 29 1.08 11.30 5.24
CA LEU A 29 1.36 10.00 5.83
C LEU A 29 0.85 9.94 7.28
N PRO A 30 0.30 8.80 7.71
CA PRO A 30 -0.13 8.62 9.09
C PRO A 30 1.09 8.51 10.02
N PRO A 31 0.95 8.83 11.32
CA PRO A 31 2.07 8.75 12.28
C PRO A 31 2.82 7.42 12.24
N LEU A 32 2.11 6.29 12.16
CA LEU A 32 2.71 4.96 12.06
C LEU A 32 3.70 4.81 10.89
N ALA A 33 3.40 5.42 9.73
CA ALA A 33 4.31 5.41 8.58
C ALA A 33 5.49 6.38 8.79
N MET A 34 5.23 7.53 9.41
CA MET A 34 6.27 8.50 9.75
C MET A 34 7.28 7.94 10.74
N ASP A 35 6.85 7.13 11.70
CA ASP A 35 7.73 6.48 12.67
C ASP A 35 8.69 5.49 11.98
N ILE A 36 8.19 4.71 11.01
CA ILE A 36 9.03 3.82 10.19
C ILE A 36 10.06 4.63 9.40
N ILE A 37 9.65 5.75 8.79
CA ILE A 37 10.53 6.62 7.99
C ILE A 37 11.61 7.27 8.87
N ARG A 38 11.23 7.77 10.05
CA ARG A 38 12.15 8.41 11.00
C ARG A 38 13.16 7.42 11.59
N ALA A 39 12.80 6.15 11.69
CA ALA A 39 13.69 5.09 12.13
C ALA A 39 14.71 4.65 11.06
N GLN A 40 14.57 5.08 9.79
CA GLN A 40 15.53 4.73 8.76
C GLN A 40 16.86 5.48 8.98
N PRO A 41 18.01 4.80 8.82
CA PRO A 41 19.30 5.47 8.87
C PRO A 41 19.44 6.48 7.74
N ARG A 42 20.07 7.62 8.02
CA ARG A 42 20.43 8.61 6.99
C ARG A 42 21.84 8.34 6.50
N HIS A 43 21.97 8.19 5.19
CA HIS A 43 23.27 8.02 4.53
C HIS A 43 23.66 9.34 3.88
N ALA A 44 24.84 9.88 4.20
CA ALA A 44 25.31 11.15 3.64
C ALA A 44 25.41 11.12 2.10
N SER A 45 25.67 9.92 1.54
CA SER A 45 25.78 9.66 0.10
C SER A 45 24.44 9.40 -0.59
N SER A 46 23.32 9.25 0.14
CA SER A 46 22.03 8.90 -0.46
C SER A 46 20.91 9.88 -0.09
N PRO A 47 20.18 10.44 -1.07
CA PRO A 47 19.03 11.28 -0.79
C PRO A 47 17.75 10.50 -0.45
N PHE A 48 17.75 9.17 -0.60
CA PHE A 48 16.56 8.33 -0.52
C PHE A 48 16.26 7.84 0.90
N VAL A 49 14.98 7.75 1.24
CA VAL A 49 14.52 7.13 2.51
C VAL A 49 14.84 5.63 2.54
N PHE A 50 14.76 4.98 1.37
CA PHE A 50 15.09 3.57 1.18
C PHE A 50 16.11 3.46 0.04
N PRO A 51 17.41 3.57 0.35
CA PRO A 51 18.47 3.46 -0.66
C PRO A 51 18.51 2.05 -1.26
N GLY A 52 18.87 1.96 -2.54
CA GLY A 52 19.10 0.70 -3.22
C GLY A 52 20.49 0.13 -2.95
N ARG A 53 20.95 -0.74 -3.85
CA ARG A 53 22.34 -1.27 -3.80
C ARG A 53 23.39 -0.17 -3.99
N PHE A 54 23.04 0.88 -4.74
CA PHE A 54 23.89 2.04 -4.99
C PHE A 54 23.23 3.25 -4.34
N ASP A 55 24.03 4.07 -3.66
CA ASP A 55 23.54 5.18 -2.84
C ASP A 55 22.81 6.26 -3.66
N ASP A 56 23.11 6.37 -4.95
CA ASP A 56 22.50 7.29 -5.90
C ASP A 56 21.15 6.80 -6.47
N ARG A 57 20.69 5.60 -6.08
CA ARG A 57 19.46 5.00 -6.62
C ARG A 57 18.51 4.55 -5.51
N PRO A 58 17.19 4.67 -5.73
CA PRO A 58 16.22 4.12 -4.80
C PRO A 58 16.20 2.59 -4.89
N GLN A 59 15.66 1.94 -3.86
CA GLN A 59 15.35 0.52 -3.90
C GLN A 59 14.45 0.19 -5.11
N ASN A 60 14.91 -0.71 -5.99
CA ASN A 60 14.21 -1.06 -7.24
C ASN A 60 13.86 -2.55 -7.38
N GLY A 61 14.31 -3.42 -6.45
CA GLY A 61 14.07 -4.86 -6.52
C GLY A 61 13.63 -5.44 -5.19
N PHE A 62 12.49 -6.14 -5.16
CA PHE A 62 11.94 -6.62 -3.90
C PHE A 62 12.09 -8.13 -3.68
N SER A 63 12.66 -8.89 -4.61
CA SER A 63 12.72 -10.36 -4.52
C SER A 63 13.43 -10.86 -3.25
N LYS A 64 14.57 -10.25 -2.90
CA LYS A 64 15.30 -10.60 -1.67
C LYS A 64 14.51 -10.24 -0.41
N ALA A 65 13.98 -9.02 -0.36
CA ALA A 65 13.15 -8.56 0.76
C ALA A 65 11.89 -9.43 0.93
N LYS A 66 11.27 -9.86 -0.18
CA LYS A 66 10.14 -10.78 -0.16
C LYS A 66 10.52 -12.14 0.41
N ALA A 67 11.62 -12.73 -0.03
CA ALA A 67 12.08 -14.02 0.49
C ALA A 67 12.36 -13.96 1.99
N GLN A 68 12.99 -12.87 2.46
CA GLN A 68 13.20 -12.63 3.89
C GLN A 68 11.88 -12.48 4.66
N LEU A 69 10.90 -11.76 4.08
CA LEU A 69 9.58 -11.60 4.66
C LEU A 69 8.80 -12.93 4.71
N ASP A 70 8.83 -13.73 3.64
CA ASP A 70 8.19 -15.04 3.58
C ASP A 70 8.75 -15.99 4.67
N ALA A 71 10.08 -15.99 4.86
CA ALA A 71 10.73 -16.76 5.93
C ALA A 71 10.33 -16.26 7.33
N ALA A 72 10.25 -14.95 7.54
CA ALA A 72 9.82 -14.36 8.81
C ALA A 72 8.34 -14.67 9.12
N ILE A 73 7.47 -14.65 8.10
CA ILE A 73 6.06 -15.03 8.21
C ILE A 73 5.95 -16.50 8.61
N ALA A 74 6.62 -17.41 7.91
CA ALA A 74 6.58 -18.84 8.24
C ALA A 74 7.10 -19.11 9.66
N LYS A 75 8.20 -18.45 10.05
CA LYS A 75 8.76 -18.58 11.41
C LYS A 75 7.80 -18.11 12.50
N LYS A 76 7.05 -17.01 12.28
CA LYS A 76 6.10 -16.48 13.28
C LYS A 76 4.73 -17.16 13.25
N GLY A 77 4.25 -17.53 12.08
CA GLY A 77 2.90 -18.06 11.85
C GLY A 77 2.79 -19.57 11.85
N GLY A 78 3.91 -20.30 11.92
CA GLY A 78 3.97 -21.76 11.83
C GLY A 78 3.99 -22.28 10.40
N ASP A 79 3.31 -21.60 9.47
CA ASP A 79 3.21 -21.96 8.06
C ASP A 79 3.49 -20.79 7.12
N ALA A 80 3.96 -21.12 5.92
CA ALA A 80 4.11 -20.14 4.83
C ALA A 80 2.74 -19.76 4.25
N ILE A 81 2.55 -18.48 3.91
CA ILE A 81 1.36 -18.04 3.18
C ILE A 81 1.49 -18.49 1.71
N PRO A 82 0.57 -19.32 1.18
CA PRO A 82 0.68 -19.81 -0.18
C PRO A 82 0.35 -18.70 -1.20
N ARG A 83 1.17 -18.62 -2.26
CA ARG A 83 0.88 -17.91 -3.53
C ARG A 83 0.53 -16.41 -3.40
N TRP A 84 1.17 -15.68 -2.48
CA TRP A 84 1.03 -14.23 -2.39
C TRP A 84 2.24 -13.48 -2.97
N VAL A 85 2.00 -12.30 -3.52
CA VAL A 85 2.99 -11.37 -4.09
C VAL A 85 2.90 -10.01 -3.42
N ILE A 86 3.91 -9.15 -3.55
CA ILE A 86 3.93 -7.84 -2.86
C ILE A 86 2.73 -6.95 -3.22
N HIS A 87 2.21 -7.06 -4.45
CA HIS A 87 0.99 -6.34 -4.86
C HIS A 87 -0.25 -6.72 -4.05
N ASP A 88 -0.27 -7.87 -3.37
CA ASP A 88 -1.31 -8.22 -2.41
C ASP A 88 -1.38 -7.25 -1.24
N LEU A 89 -0.27 -6.67 -0.78
CA LEU A 89 -0.30 -5.67 0.29
C LEU A 89 -1.19 -4.47 -0.09
N ARG A 90 -1.13 -4.06 -1.35
CA ARG A 90 -1.97 -2.99 -1.90
C ARG A 90 -3.43 -3.39 -1.99
N ARG A 91 -3.72 -4.64 -2.40
CA ARG A 91 -5.09 -5.19 -2.42
C ARG A 91 -5.67 -5.28 -1.01
N THR A 92 -4.90 -5.77 -0.05
CA THR A 92 -5.27 -5.82 1.36
C THR A 92 -5.50 -4.41 1.93
N ALA A 93 -4.64 -3.44 1.62
CA ALA A 93 -4.84 -2.05 2.04
C ALA A 93 -6.18 -1.49 1.52
N LYS A 94 -6.54 -1.77 0.25
CA LYS A 94 -7.84 -1.39 -0.33
C LYS A 94 -9.00 -2.02 0.45
N SER A 95 -8.95 -3.32 0.70
CA SER A 95 -9.98 -4.03 1.45
C SER A 95 -10.10 -3.54 2.90
N LEU A 96 -8.99 -3.23 3.56
CA LEU A 96 -9.00 -2.67 4.92
C LEU A 96 -9.58 -1.25 4.96
N MET A 97 -9.26 -0.39 3.98
CA MET A 97 -9.89 0.93 3.85
C MET A 97 -11.40 0.81 3.63
N ALA A 98 -11.84 -0.10 2.76
CA ALA A 98 -13.27 -0.36 2.55
C ALA A 98 -13.95 -0.83 3.85
N ARG A 99 -13.31 -1.75 4.59
CA ARG A 99 -13.80 -2.20 5.91
C ARG A 99 -13.90 -1.05 6.93
N ALA A 100 -13.02 -0.06 6.84
CA ALA A 100 -13.05 1.13 7.69
C ALA A 100 -14.09 2.19 7.25
N GLY A 101 -14.91 1.90 6.22
CA GLY A 101 -15.90 2.83 5.70
C GLY A 101 -15.33 3.93 4.80
N VAL A 102 -14.09 3.80 4.32
CA VAL A 102 -13.51 4.77 3.38
C VAL A 102 -14.25 4.67 2.03
N PRO A 103 -14.73 5.78 1.47
CA PRO A 103 -15.38 5.76 0.16
C PRO A 103 -14.44 5.21 -0.93
N ALA A 104 -14.99 4.38 -1.82
CA ALA A 104 -14.21 3.73 -2.88
C ALA A 104 -13.37 4.75 -3.67
N HIS A 105 -13.99 5.85 -4.09
CA HIS A 105 -13.35 6.93 -4.86
C HIS A 105 -12.13 7.54 -4.14
N ILE A 106 -12.16 7.69 -2.81
CA ILE A 106 -11.01 8.14 -2.01
C ILE A 106 -9.94 7.06 -1.95
N SER A 107 -10.32 5.80 -1.71
CA SER A 107 -9.37 4.69 -1.64
C SER A 107 -8.59 4.51 -2.97
N GLU A 108 -9.24 4.69 -4.12
CA GLU A 108 -8.58 4.63 -5.43
C GLU A 108 -7.58 5.80 -5.61
N ARG A 109 -7.93 7.01 -5.13
CA ARG A 109 -7.03 8.17 -5.14
C ARG A 109 -5.83 8.00 -4.20
N VAL A 110 -6.02 7.41 -3.00
CA VAL A 110 -4.92 7.03 -2.08
C VAL A 110 -3.95 6.08 -2.78
N LEU A 111 -4.51 5.11 -3.51
CA LEU A 111 -3.75 4.16 -4.28
C LEU A 111 -3.07 4.84 -5.50
N GLY A 112 -3.56 5.99 -5.96
CA GLY A 112 -3.03 6.67 -7.14
C GLY A 112 -3.54 6.06 -8.45
N HIS A 113 -4.68 5.35 -8.41
CA HIS A 113 -5.37 4.95 -9.62
C HIS A 113 -6.02 6.18 -10.28
N ALA A 114 -5.96 6.22 -11.61
CA ALA A 114 -6.69 7.22 -12.37
C ALA A 114 -8.19 6.93 -12.27
N ILE A 115 -8.98 7.99 -12.12
CA ILE A 115 -10.44 7.87 -12.08
C ILE A 115 -10.93 7.80 -13.52
N PRO A 116 -11.66 6.74 -13.91
CA PRO A 116 -12.15 6.60 -15.26
C PRO A 116 -13.28 7.61 -15.55
N GLY A 117 -13.37 8.07 -16.80
CA GLY A 117 -14.49 8.87 -17.30
C GLY A 117 -14.32 10.39 -17.17
N VAL A 118 -15.40 11.12 -17.49
CA VAL A 118 -15.46 12.59 -17.51
C VAL A 118 -15.18 13.20 -16.13
N GLU A 119 -15.45 12.46 -15.05
CA GLU A 119 -15.18 12.88 -13.67
C GLU A 119 -13.69 13.20 -13.45
N GLY A 120 -12.78 12.43 -14.07
CA GLY A 120 -11.33 12.70 -13.99
C GLY A 120 -10.86 13.96 -14.74
N ILE A 121 -11.69 14.53 -15.62
CA ILE A 121 -11.39 15.75 -16.38
C ILE A 121 -11.67 17.01 -15.52
N TYR A 122 -12.69 16.94 -14.66
CA TYR A 122 -13.13 18.08 -13.85
C TYR A 122 -12.63 18.04 -12.40
N ASP A 123 -12.23 16.86 -11.92
CA ASP A 123 -11.76 16.71 -10.55
C ASP A 123 -10.34 17.23 -10.35
N ARG A 124 -10.26 18.55 -10.08
CA ARG A 124 -9.01 19.25 -9.72
C ARG A 124 -8.71 19.22 -8.22
N HIS A 125 -9.59 18.60 -7.41
CA HIS A 125 -9.39 18.58 -5.98
C HIS A 125 -8.31 17.56 -5.62
N HIS A 126 -7.36 17.93 -4.78
CA HIS A 126 -6.25 17.03 -4.41
C HIS A 126 -6.65 15.97 -3.38
N TYR A 127 -7.80 16.12 -2.72
CA TYR A 127 -8.32 15.26 -1.64
C TYR A 127 -7.30 14.97 -0.54
N LEU A 128 -6.47 15.96 -0.21
CA LEU A 128 -5.36 15.73 0.70
C LEU A 128 -5.87 15.24 2.07
N GLU A 129 -6.88 15.89 2.61
CA GLU A 129 -7.42 15.58 3.93
C GLU A 129 -8.22 14.27 3.96
N GLU A 130 -8.96 13.97 2.88
CA GLU A 130 -9.72 12.73 2.76
C GLU A 130 -8.79 11.54 2.57
N LYS A 131 -7.74 11.68 1.76
CA LYS A 131 -6.67 10.66 1.66
C LYS A 131 -5.94 10.50 2.99
N ALA A 132 -5.66 11.59 3.70
CA ALA A 132 -5.04 11.55 5.02
C ALA A 132 -5.92 10.78 6.02
N ALA A 133 -7.23 11.08 6.05
CA ALA A 133 -8.19 10.39 6.89
C ALA A 133 -8.27 8.89 6.56
N ALA A 134 -8.30 8.54 5.27
CA ALA A 134 -8.28 7.15 4.82
C ALA A 134 -7.01 6.40 5.28
N LEU A 135 -5.83 7.01 5.13
CA LEU A 135 -4.57 6.44 5.59
C LEU A 135 -4.50 6.32 7.12
N ARG A 136 -5.07 7.27 7.87
CA ARG A 136 -5.21 7.17 9.34
C ARG A 136 -6.10 6.00 9.75
N SER A 137 -7.23 5.81 9.08
CA SER A 137 -8.14 4.68 9.31
C SER A 137 -7.46 3.34 9.01
N LEU A 138 -6.72 3.25 7.90
CA LEU A 138 -5.92 2.07 7.58
C LEU A 138 -4.86 1.80 8.66
N ALA A 139 -4.11 2.81 9.06
CA ALA A 139 -3.07 2.69 10.09
C ALA A 139 -3.66 2.21 11.43
N LYS A 140 -4.85 2.69 11.82
CA LYS A 140 -5.54 2.23 13.02
C LYS A 140 -5.85 0.73 12.98
N LEU A 141 -6.36 0.22 11.85
CA LEU A 141 -6.63 -1.21 11.69
C LEU A 141 -5.35 -2.05 11.72
N VAL A 142 -4.30 -1.60 11.01
CA VAL A 142 -2.99 -2.27 11.01
C VAL A 142 -2.39 -2.30 12.41
N ASN A 143 -2.42 -1.17 13.13
CA ASN A 143 -1.91 -1.10 14.50
C ASN A 143 -2.68 -2.04 15.44
N GLY A 144 -3.99 -2.18 15.25
CA GLY A 144 -4.80 -3.17 15.97
C GLY A 144 -4.29 -4.60 15.77
N ILE A 145 -3.95 -4.98 14.54
CA ILE A 145 -3.40 -6.32 14.21
C ILE A 145 -2.02 -6.53 14.84
N VAL A 146 -1.16 -5.51 14.81
CA VAL A 146 0.22 -5.61 15.33
C VAL A 146 0.25 -5.68 16.86
N THR A 147 -0.63 -4.93 17.54
CA THR A 147 -0.66 -4.83 19.01
C THR A 147 -1.51 -5.91 19.67
N LYS A 148 -2.52 -6.42 18.96
CA LYS A 148 -3.38 -7.52 19.41
C LYS A 148 -3.42 -8.57 18.31
N PRO A 149 -2.51 -9.56 18.30
CA PRO A 149 -2.62 -10.65 17.37
C PRO A 149 -3.90 -11.43 17.67
N THR A 150 -4.96 -11.18 16.89
CA THR A 150 -6.13 -12.06 16.90
C THR A 150 -5.65 -13.43 16.42
N PRO A 151 -5.96 -14.53 17.13
CA PRO A 151 -5.69 -15.87 16.63
C PRO A 151 -6.26 -16.01 15.22
N PRO A 152 -5.59 -16.70 14.30
CA PRO A 152 -6.10 -16.86 12.95
C PRO A 152 -7.45 -17.56 13.01
N GLU A 153 -8.53 -16.81 12.79
CA GLU A 153 -9.84 -17.38 12.55
C GLU A 153 -9.73 -18.13 11.22
N LYS A 154 -9.88 -19.46 11.28
CA LYS A 154 -9.87 -20.32 10.10
C LYS A 154 -11.09 -19.94 9.25
N ILE A 155 -10.91 -19.00 8.31
CA ILE A 155 -11.95 -18.70 7.33
C ILE A 155 -12.06 -19.93 6.44
N PRO A 156 -13.19 -20.68 6.46
CA PRO A 156 -13.36 -21.82 5.59
C PRO A 156 -13.28 -21.35 4.13
N PRO A 157 -12.66 -22.12 3.22
CA PRO A 157 -12.52 -21.73 1.84
C PRO A 157 -13.91 -21.44 1.24
N ALA A 158 -14.04 -20.27 0.61
CA ALA A 158 -15.28 -19.88 -0.06
C ALA A 158 -15.74 -21.01 -1.01
N PRO A 159 -17.04 -21.35 -1.02
CA PRO A 159 -17.53 -22.45 -1.83
C PRO A 159 -17.21 -22.20 -3.30
N ARG A 160 -16.49 -23.15 -3.92
CA ARG A 160 -16.18 -23.10 -5.35
C ARG A 160 -17.49 -23.14 -6.12
N ARG A 161 -17.83 -22.04 -6.80
CA ARG A 161 -18.99 -21.98 -7.69
C ARG A 161 -18.75 -22.96 -8.85
N ARG A 162 -19.50 -24.07 -8.86
CA ARG A 162 -19.45 -25.07 -9.94
C ARG A 162 -19.93 -24.38 -11.23
N ILE A 163 -19.04 -24.23 -12.21
CA ILE A 163 -19.42 -23.79 -13.55
C ILE A 163 -20.08 -25.00 -14.22
N SER A 164 -21.41 -24.93 -14.40
CA SER A 164 -22.15 -25.93 -15.17
C SER A 164 -21.88 -25.70 -16.65
N THR A 165 -21.02 -26.51 -17.26
CA THR A 165 -20.91 -26.60 -18.71
C THR A 165 -22.12 -27.36 -19.24
N LYS A 166 -23.13 -26.66 -19.77
CA LYS A 166 -24.14 -27.29 -20.64
C LYS A 166 -23.43 -27.71 -21.93
N LYS A 167 -23.30 -29.01 -22.15
CA LYS A 167 -22.94 -29.59 -23.46
C LYS A 167 -24.25 -29.69 -24.25
N GLY A 168 -24.32 -28.98 -25.38
CA GLY A 168 -25.47 -29.03 -26.28
C GLY A 168 -25.48 -30.34 -27.07
N ASP A 169 -26.67 -30.93 -27.19
CA ASP A 169 -27.00 -31.96 -28.17
C ASP A 169 -27.14 -31.32 -29.55
N SER A 170 -26.46 -31.90 -30.54
CA SER A 170 -26.85 -31.97 -31.96
C SER A 170 -26.06 -33.10 -32.61
#